data_AF-A0A6V7X831-F1
#
_entry.id   AF-A0A6V7X831-F1
#
_cell.length_a   1.000
_cell.length_b   1.000
_cell.length_c   1.000
_cell.angle_alpha   90.00
_cell.angle_beta   90.00
_cell.angle_gamma   90.00
#
_symmetry.space_group_name_H-M   'P 1'
#
loop_
_entity.id
_entity.type
_entity.pdbx_description
1 polymer ?
#
loop_
_entity_poly.entity_id
_entity_poly.type
_entity_poly.pdbx_seq_one_letter_code
_entity_poly.pdbx_strand_id
1 'polypeptide(L)'
;MIKWSDYSFTKSVAHFKRAALTKIEFALLIAIIFTKSNAKDLSVEGKELLFDEFNRYTSILLRYNQRRLGLIEGAQRLAECSRLINRSIENECALRLMLSRQIKHYSMGATCYKLSDFFENFLNKTD
;
A
#
# COMPACT_ATOMS: atom_id res chain seq x y z
N MET A 1 19.50 -16.87 -9.03
CA MET A 1 19.71 -15.63 -8.25
C MET A 1 18.33 -15.05 -7.93
N ILE A 2 17.87 -15.13 -6.68
CA ILE A 2 16.57 -14.56 -6.29
C ILE A 2 16.69 -13.04 -6.44
N LYS A 3 15.90 -12.44 -7.34
CA LYS A 3 15.83 -10.98 -7.41
C LYS A 3 15.24 -10.50 -6.09
N TRP A 4 15.99 -9.67 -5.36
CA TRP A 4 15.56 -9.10 -4.08
C TRP A 4 14.21 -8.37 -4.14
N SER A 5 13.81 -7.92 -5.34
CA SER A 5 12.47 -7.39 -5.64
C SER A 5 11.38 -8.43 -5.41
N ASP A 6 11.58 -9.65 -5.88
CA ASP A 6 10.59 -10.72 -5.85
C ASP A 6 10.40 -11.22 -4.42
N TYR A 7 11.49 -11.27 -3.64
CA TYR A 7 11.43 -11.56 -2.21
C TYR A 7 10.66 -10.49 -1.43
N SER A 8 10.92 -9.21 -1.70
CA SER A 8 10.27 -8.09 -1.01
C SER A 8 8.77 -8.00 -1.38
N PHE A 9 8.43 -8.23 -2.64
CA PHE A 9 7.05 -8.31 -3.11
C PHE A 9 6.31 -9.51 -2.50
N THR A 10 6.90 -10.70 -2.54
CA THR A 10 6.31 -11.93 -1.98
C THR A 10 6.07 -11.79 -0.48
N LYS A 11 7.01 -11.17 0.25
CA LYS A 11 6.86 -10.89 1.68
C LYS A 11 5.69 -9.93 1.96
N SER A 12 5.48 -8.95 1.09
CA SER A 12 4.35 -8.01 1.19
C SER A 12 3.02 -8.73 0.98
N VAL A 13 2.89 -9.51 -0.09
CA VAL A 13 1.67 -10.27 -0.43
C VAL A 13 1.35 -11.34 0.61
N ALA A 14 2.36 -11.96 1.21
CA ALA A 14 2.17 -12.98 2.24
C ALA A 14 1.40 -12.46 3.47
N HIS A 15 1.56 -11.19 3.85
CA HIS A 15 0.82 -10.61 4.96
C HIS A 15 -0.68 -10.49 4.66
N PHE A 16 -1.05 -10.08 3.44
CA PHE A 16 -2.44 -10.03 2.99
C PHE A 16 -3.05 -11.43 2.88
N LYS A 17 -2.29 -12.40 2.36
CA LYS A 17 -2.74 -13.80 2.26
C LYS A 17 -3.03 -14.41 3.63
N ARG A 18 -2.16 -14.17 4.62
CA ARG A 18 -2.35 -14.68 6.00
C ARG A 18 -3.52 -14.01 6.72
N ALA A 19 -3.74 -12.73 6.49
CA ALA A 19 -4.84 -11.99 7.11
C ALA A 19 -6.23 -12.45 6.62
N ALA A 20 -6.30 -13.17 5.49
CA ALA A 20 -7.53 -13.70 4.91
C ALA A 20 -8.65 -12.64 4.85
N LEU A 21 -8.32 -11.47 4.26
CA LEU A 21 -9.27 -10.37 4.12
C LEU A 21 -10.47 -10.81 3.27
N THR A 22 -11.66 -10.42 3.69
CA THR A 22 -12.83 -10.46 2.82
C THR A 22 -12.74 -9.41 1.73
N LYS A 23 -13.54 -9.58 0.67
CA LYS A 23 -13.62 -8.61 -0.44
C LYS A 23 -13.96 -7.19 0.05
N ILE A 24 -14.84 -7.09 1.06
CA ILE A 24 -15.26 -5.81 1.64
C ILE A 24 -14.11 -5.16 2.42
N GLU A 25 -13.43 -5.93 3.27
CA GLU A 25 -12.23 -5.43 3.99
C GLU A 25 -11.20 -4.95 2.98
N PHE A 26 -10.86 -5.77 1.98
CA PHE A 26 -9.87 -5.41 0.96
C PHE A 26 -10.22 -4.09 0.24
N ALA A 27 -11.47 -3.95 -0.24
CA ALA A 27 -11.91 -2.71 -0.90
C ALA A 27 -11.80 -1.48 0.02
N LEU A 28 -12.20 -1.61 1.28
CA LEU A 28 -12.11 -0.51 2.25
C LEU A 28 -10.65 -0.18 2.59
N LEU A 29 -9.77 -1.18 2.72
CA LEU A 29 -8.34 -0.95 2.95
C LEU A 29 -7.71 -0.17 1.79
N ILE A 30 -8.06 -0.51 0.55
CA ILE A 30 -7.58 0.21 -0.64
C ILE A 30 -8.08 1.66 -0.63
N ALA A 31 -9.36 1.89 -0.34
CA ALA A 31 -9.91 3.25 -0.21
C ALA A 31 -9.17 4.06 0.87
N ILE A 32 -8.94 3.45 2.05
CA ILE A 32 -8.19 4.07 3.15
C ILE A 32 -6.75 4.41 2.73
N ILE A 33 -6.07 3.53 1.98
CA ILE A 33 -4.72 3.81 1.49
C ILE A 33 -4.72 5.03 0.56
N PHE A 34 -5.66 5.11 -0.38
CA PHE A 34 -5.75 6.24 -1.31
C PHE A 34 -6.08 7.57 -0.62
N THR A 35 -6.84 7.54 0.48
CA THR A 35 -7.11 8.75 1.29
C THR A 35 -5.87 9.29 2.02
N LYS A 36 -4.78 8.52 2.14
CA LYS A 36 -3.51 9.00 2.70
C LYS A 36 -2.60 9.67 1.67
N SER A 37 -3.14 10.10 0.52
CA SER A 37 -2.37 10.77 -0.51
C SER A 37 -1.69 12.04 0.03
N ASN A 38 -0.38 12.10 -0.11
CA ASN A 38 0.42 13.29 0.23
C ASN A 38 0.96 13.97 -1.05
N ALA A 39 0.09 14.12 -2.05
CA ALA A 39 0.45 14.80 -3.29
C ALA A 39 0.95 16.22 -2.99
N LYS A 40 2.09 16.58 -3.59
CA LYS A 40 2.87 17.79 -3.24
C LYS A 40 2.08 19.09 -3.44
N ASP A 41 1.09 19.06 -4.32
CA ASP A 41 0.30 20.24 -4.73
C ASP A 41 -1.18 20.14 -4.31
N LEU A 42 -1.51 19.30 -3.32
CA LEU A 42 -2.87 19.20 -2.81
C LEU A 42 -3.21 20.44 -1.96
N SER A 43 -4.33 21.10 -2.27
CA SER A 43 -4.83 22.23 -1.49
C SER A 43 -5.19 21.81 -0.05
N VAL A 44 -5.35 22.79 0.84
CA VAL A 44 -5.76 22.53 2.23
C VAL A 44 -7.11 21.83 2.27
N GLU A 45 -8.07 22.33 1.48
CA GLU A 45 -9.42 21.76 1.35
C GLU A 45 -9.37 20.34 0.79
N GLY A 46 -8.47 20.08 -0.16
CA GLY A 46 -8.26 18.73 -0.69
C GLY A 46 -7.72 17.77 0.39
N LYS A 47 -6.82 18.23 1.25
CA LYS A 47 -6.30 17.44 2.38
C LYS A 47 -7.39 17.15 3.41
N GLU A 48 -8.23 18.14 3.72
CA GLU A 48 -9.37 17.99 4.62
C GLU A 48 -10.38 16.98 4.09
N LEU A 49 -10.74 17.07 2.79
CA LEU A 49 -11.64 16.12 2.16
C LEU A 49 -11.09 14.69 2.21
N LEU A 50 -9.80 14.50 1.94
CA LEU A 50 -9.17 13.19 2.06
C LEU A 50 -9.17 12.67 3.51
N PHE A 51 -8.99 13.55 4.49
CA PHE A 51 -9.07 13.18 5.90
C PHE A 51 -10.48 12.76 6.33
N ASP A 52 -11.51 13.45 5.85
CA ASP A 52 -12.91 13.09 6.10
C ASP A 52 -13.25 11.74 5.47
N GLU A 53 -12.79 11.51 4.25
CA GLU A 53 -12.94 10.23 3.56
C GLU A 53 -12.20 9.10 4.29
N PHE A 54 -11.00 9.34 4.78
CA PHE A 54 -10.26 8.41 5.62
C PHE A 54 -11.07 7.99 6.85
N ASN A 55 -11.65 8.97 7.57
CA ASN A 55 -12.46 8.72 8.76
C ASN A 55 -13.75 7.95 8.41
N ARG A 56 -14.38 8.29 7.28
CA ARG A 56 -15.58 7.63 6.79
C ARG A 56 -15.34 6.15 6.48
N TYR A 57 -14.32 5.84 5.67
CA TYR A 57 -14.02 4.45 5.32
C TYR A 57 -13.55 3.63 6.52
N THR A 58 -12.76 4.23 7.43
CA THR A 58 -12.35 3.58 8.68
C THR A 58 -13.56 3.24 9.56
N SER A 59 -14.53 4.16 9.67
CA SER A 59 -15.78 3.94 10.41
C SER A 59 -16.64 2.85 9.79
N ILE A 60 -16.74 2.81 8.46
CA ILE A 60 -17.46 1.75 7.73
C ILE A 60 -16.80 0.40 7.99
N LEU A 61 -15.47 0.32 7.93
CA LEU A 61 -14.70 -0.90 8.19
C LEU A 61 -14.90 -1.40 9.62
N LEU A 62 -14.87 -0.50 10.62
CA LEU A 62 -15.13 -0.85 12.02
C LEU A 62 -16.53 -1.46 12.17
N ARG A 63 -17.57 -0.78 11.67
CA ARG A 63 -18.95 -1.24 11.77
C ARG A 63 -19.16 -2.57 11.05
N TYR A 64 -18.55 -2.73 9.88
CA TYR A 64 -18.59 -3.99 9.14
C TYR A 64 -17.98 -5.13 9.96
N ASN A 65 -16.79 -4.93 10.52
CA ASN A 65 -16.11 -5.93 11.34
C ASN A 65 -16.88 -6.23 12.62
N GLN A 66 -17.42 -5.22 13.29
CA GLN A 66 -18.20 -5.38 14.52
C GLN A 66 -19.51 -6.14 14.30
N ARG A 67 -20.20 -5.90 13.18
CA ARG A 67 -21.40 -6.67 12.80
C ARG A 67 -21.09 -8.15 12.56
N ARG A 68 -19.88 -8.45 12.07
CA ARG A 68 -19.49 -9.81 11.67
C ARG A 68 -18.85 -10.63 12.79
N LEU A 69 -18.14 -9.97 13.71
CA LEU A 69 -17.29 -10.63 14.71
C LEU A 69 -17.68 -10.30 16.15
N GLY A 70 -18.48 -9.26 16.39
CA GLY A 70 -18.71 -8.70 17.72
C GLY A 70 -17.95 -7.40 17.96
N LEU A 71 -18.31 -6.65 19.01
CA LEU A 71 -17.78 -5.31 19.26
C LEU A 71 -16.26 -5.29 19.49
N ILE A 72 -15.76 -6.22 20.30
CA ILE A 72 -14.35 -6.29 20.72
C ILE A 72 -13.50 -6.87 19.58
N GLU A 73 -13.91 -8.01 19.07
CA GLU A 73 -13.24 -8.73 17.98
C GLU A 73 -13.23 -7.90 16.69
N GLY A 74 -14.30 -7.15 16.43
CA GLY A 74 -14.38 -6.22 15.31
C GLY A 74 -13.36 -5.08 15.42
N ALA A 75 -13.15 -4.54 16.63
CA ALA A 75 -12.13 -3.53 16.87
C ALA A 75 -10.71 -4.10 16.76
N GLN A 76 -10.48 -5.32 17.26
CA GLN A 76 -9.20 -6.02 17.08
C GLN A 76 -8.91 -6.27 15.60
N ARG A 77 -9.93 -6.65 14.82
CA ARG A 77 -9.79 -6.86 13.38
C ARG A 77 -9.48 -5.56 12.64
N LEU A 78 -10.07 -4.43 13.05
CA LEU A 78 -9.68 -3.12 12.52
C LEU A 78 -8.20 -2.82 12.80
N ALA A 79 -7.72 -3.09 14.02
CA ALA A 79 -6.31 -2.89 14.37
C ALA A 79 -5.37 -3.75 13.52
N GLU A 80 -5.76 -5.00 13.22
CA GLU A 80 -5.03 -5.86 12.28
C GLU A 80 -4.99 -5.27 10.86
N CYS A 81 -6.13 -4.79 10.36
CA CYS A 81 -6.22 -4.11 9.06
C CYS A 81 -5.31 -2.88 8.99
N SER A 82 -5.30 -2.05 10.03
CA SER A 82 -4.43 -0.87 10.13
C SER A 82 -2.94 -1.25 10.13
N ARG A 83 -2.56 -2.37 10.76
CA ARG A 83 -1.18 -2.89 10.70
C ARG A 83 -0.78 -3.30 9.28
N LEU A 84 -1.70 -3.89 8.50
CA LEU A 84 -1.43 -4.24 7.10
C LEU A 84 -1.19 -2.98 6.24
N ILE A 85 -1.98 -1.93 6.46
CA ILE A 85 -1.80 -0.64 5.77
C ILE A 85 -0.42 -0.07 6.09
N ASN A 86 -0.04 0.00 7.38
CA ASN A 86 1.24 0.56 7.78
C ASN A 86 2.42 -0.23 7.20
N ARG A 87 2.38 -1.57 7.25
CA ARG A 87 3.40 -2.41 6.60
C ARG A 87 3.49 -2.18 5.09
N SER A 88 2.37 -1.94 4.43
CA SER A 88 2.35 -1.65 3.00
C SER A 88 3.07 -0.33 2.69
N ILE A 89 2.85 0.70 3.52
CA ILE A 89 3.54 1.99 3.42
C ILE A 89 5.04 1.82 3.68
N GLU A 90 5.44 1.07 4.71
CA GLU A 90 6.85 0.78 5.00
C GLU A 90 7.55 0.06 3.83
N ASN A 91 6.90 -0.96 3.26
CA ASN A 91 7.43 -1.71 2.12
C ASN A 91 7.54 -0.83 0.87
N GLU A 92 6.58 0.06 0.66
CA GLU A 92 6.60 1.04 -0.43
C GLU A 92 7.78 2.01 -0.31
N CYS A 93 8.02 2.56 0.89
CA CYS A 93 9.18 3.38 1.19
C CYS A 93 10.50 2.62 0.96
N ALA A 94 10.59 1.36 1.43
CA ALA A 94 11.77 0.53 1.22
C ALA A 94 12.03 0.28 -0.27
N LEU A 95 10.99 0.01 -1.05
CA LEU A 95 11.07 -0.17 -2.49
C LEU A 95 11.54 1.10 -3.21
N ARG A 96 10.99 2.27 -2.88
CA ARG A 96 11.47 3.56 -3.42
C ARG A 96 12.95 3.79 -3.12
N LEU A 97 13.40 3.50 -1.89
CA LEU A 97 14.81 3.63 -1.51
C LEU A 97 15.70 2.67 -2.31
N MET A 98 15.29 1.40 -2.49
CA MET A 98 16.03 0.45 -3.32
C MET A 98 16.13 0.91 -4.77
N LEU A 99 15.02 1.36 -5.36
CA LEU A 99 15.00 1.86 -6.74
C LEU A 99 15.88 3.10 -6.91
N SER A 100 15.81 4.07 -6.00
CA SER A 100 16.66 5.26 -6.06
C SER A 100 18.17 4.92 -5.97
N ARG A 101 18.55 3.90 -5.19
CA ARG A 101 19.95 3.43 -5.13
C ARG A 101 20.38 2.74 -6.41
N GLN A 102 19.52 1.94 -7.02
CA GLN A 102 19.80 1.34 -8.33
C GLN A 102 19.99 2.43 -9.39
N ILE A 103 19.09 3.42 -9.46
CA ILE A 103 19.21 4.53 -10.41
C ILE A 103 20.52 5.30 -10.20
N LYS A 104 20.93 5.58 -8.96
CA LYS A 104 22.23 6.22 -8.70
C LYS A 104 23.42 5.39 -9.18
N HIS A 105 23.37 4.07 -9.00
CA HIS A 105 24.40 3.16 -9.52
C HIS A 105 24.44 3.12 -11.06
N TYR A 106 23.28 3.16 -11.73
CA TYR A 106 23.19 3.23 -13.19
C TYR A 106 23.51 4.62 -13.74
N SER A 107 23.35 5.69 -12.96
CA SER A 107 23.70 7.07 -13.40
C SER A 107 25.20 7.35 -13.51
N MET A 108 26.09 6.45 -13.06
CA MET A 108 27.51 6.48 -13.44
C MET A 108 27.76 5.91 -14.85
N GLY A 109 26.73 5.43 -15.55
CA GLY A 109 26.79 4.94 -16.92
C GLY A 109 25.46 5.15 -17.65
N ALA A 110 25.12 6.42 -17.90
CA ALA A 110 24.11 6.91 -18.85
C ALA A 110 22.62 6.47 -18.70
N THR A 111 21.78 7.47 -19.01
CA THR A 111 20.31 7.49 -19.24
C THR A 111 19.37 7.33 -18.04
N CYS A 112 18.62 8.40 -17.81
CA CYS A 112 17.54 8.57 -16.84
C CYS A 112 16.40 7.58 -17.16
N TYR A 113 16.31 6.49 -16.39
CA TYR A 113 15.16 5.58 -16.46
C TYR A 113 13.95 6.26 -15.82
N LYS A 114 12.90 6.52 -16.61
CA LYS A 114 11.62 6.96 -16.05
C LYS A 114 10.99 5.77 -15.33
N LEU A 115 10.29 6.05 -14.23
CA LEU A 115 9.60 5.03 -13.44
C LEU A 115 8.56 4.25 -14.28
N SER A 116 8.02 4.89 -15.34
CA SER A 116 7.16 4.25 -16.36
C SER A 116 7.84 3.04 -17.00
N ASP A 117 9.12 3.18 -17.32
CA ASP A 117 9.88 2.21 -18.11
C ASP A 117 10.24 0.98 -17.26
N PHE A 118 10.27 1.14 -15.93
CA PHE A 118 10.41 0.04 -14.98
C PHE A 118 9.14 -0.82 -14.95
N PHE A 119 7.95 -0.20 -14.87
CA PHE A 119 6.69 -0.94 -14.84
C PHE A 119 6.41 -1.62 -16.18
N GLU A 120 6.67 -0.97 -17.32
CA GLU A 120 6.56 -1.62 -18.63
C GLU A 120 7.50 -2.81 -18.76
N ASN A 121 8.78 -2.68 -18.39
CA ASN A 121 9.72 -3.81 -18.43
C ASN A 121 9.41 -4.93 -17.44
N PHE A 122 8.75 -4.63 -16.33
CA PHE A 122 8.34 -5.63 -15.35
C PHE A 122 7.10 -6.41 -15.82
N LEU A 123 6.13 -5.72 -16.43
CA LEU A 123 4.92 -6.33 -16.97
C LEU A 123 5.19 -7.11 -18.27
N ASN A 124 6.14 -6.66 -19.09
CA ASN A 124 6.50 -7.33 -20.34
C ASN A 124 7.48 -8.52 -20.15
N LYS A 125 7.83 -8.87 -18.90
CA LYS A 125 8.73 -9.99 -18.57
C LYS A 125 8.02 -11.24 -18.03
N THR A 126 6.71 -11.35 -18.20
CA THR A 126 6.03 -12.64 -18.07
C THR A 126 6.07 -13.40 -19.39
N ASP A 127 7.16 -14.14 -19.58
CA ASP A 127 7.25 -15.42 -20.30
C ASP A 127 8.20 -16.33 -19.50
#